data_AF-A0A140K2H1-F1
#
_entry.id   AF-A0A140K2H1-F1
#
_cell.length_a   1.000
_cell.length_b   1.000
_cell.length_c   1.000
_cell.angle_alpha   90.00
_cell.angle_beta   90.00
_cell.angle_gamma   90.00
#
_symmetry.space_group_name_H-M   'P 1'
#
loop_
_entity.id
_entity.type
_entity.pdbx_description
1 polymer ?
#
loop_
_entity_poly.entity_id
_entity_poly.type
_entity_poly.pdbx_seq_one_letter_code
_entity_poly.pdbx_strand_id
1 'polypeptide(L)' 'MKIEHLISIDRAILMVYYTNTSTYQYAIAFDNNSIYIPNELYYTADKALKVGRERIKIMIGI' A
#
# COMPACT_ATOMS: atom_id res chain seq x y z
N MET A 1 11.94 -8.45 -4.63
CA MET A 1 10.85 -7.84 -3.82
C MET A 1 10.94 -8.34 -2.38
N LYS A 2 10.89 -7.42 -1.41
CA LYS A 2 10.85 -7.71 0.04
C LYS A 2 9.67 -6.97 0.64
N ILE A 3 8.83 -7.64 1.42
CA ILE A 3 7.72 -6.99 2.14
C ILE A 3 8.31 -6.28 3.36
N GLU A 4 8.03 -4.99 3.49
CA GLU A 4 8.46 -4.16 4.63
C GLU A 4 7.33 -3.98 5.64
N HIS A 5 6.10 -3.79 5.15
CA HIS A 5 4.92 -3.68 6.00
C HIS A 5 3.74 -4.46 5.43
N LEU A 6 2.97 -5.07 6.32
CA LEU A 6 1.69 -5.69 6.03
C LEU A 6 0.73 -5.32 7.17
N ILE A 7 -0.27 -4.50 6.87
CA ILE A 7 -1.15 -3.90 7.89
C ILE A 7 -2.60 -4.08 7.47
N SER A 8 -3.43 -4.59 8.38
CA SER A 8 -4.88 -4.59 8.21
C SER A 8 -5.45 -3.24 8.69
N ILE A 9 -6.26 -2.61 7.84
CA ILE A 9 -6.95 -1.35 8.13
C ILE A 9 -8.40 -1.53 7.70
N ASP A 10 -9.29 -1.76 8.67
CA ASP A 10 -10.70 -2.07 8.44
C ASP A 10 -10.87 -3.22 7.40
N ARG A 11 -11.61 -2.99 6.30
CA ARG A 11 -11.86 -3.95 5.22
C ARG A 11 -10.74 -4.02 4.16
N ALA A 12 -9.57 -3.48 4.46
CA ALA A 12 -8.43 -3.41 3.54
C ALA A 12 -7.14 -3.94 4.19
N ILE A 13 -6.29 -4.57 3.37
CA ILE A 13 -4.92 -4.95 3.72
C ILE A 13 -3.98 -4.06 2.91
N LEU A 14 -3.18 -3.25 3.60
CA LEU A 14 -2.11 -2.47 3.02
C LEU A 14 -0.80 -3.25 3.07
N MET A 15 -0.19 -3.49 1.91
CA MET A 15 1.12 -4.08 1.78
C MET A 15 2.10 -3.02 1.24
N VAL A 16 3.24 -2.83 1.90
CA VAL A 16 4.35 -2.01 1.41
C VAL A 16 5.55 -2.90 1.16
N TYR A 17 6.15 -2.78 -0.01
CA TYR A 17 7.24 -3.65 -0.44
C TYR A 17 8.33 -2.87 -1.18
N TYR A 18 9.57 -3.34 -1.01
CA TYR A 18 10.73 -2.88 -1.75
C TYR A 18 10.77 -3.52 -3.14
N THR A 19 10.94 -2.69 -4.17
CA THR A 19 10.95 -3.07 -5.57
C THR A 19 12.37 -3.36 -6.06
N ASN A 20 12.50 -3.91 -7.27
CA ASN A 20 13.80 -4.21 -7.86
C ASN A 20 14.53 -2.95 -8.38
N THR A 21 13.87 -1.78 -8.38
CA THR A 21 14.45 -0.49 -8.84
C THR A 21 14.94 0.37 -7.68
N SER A 22 15.22 -0.25 -6.54
CA SER A 22 15.65 0.42 -5.31
C SER A 22 14.66 1.44 -4.75
N THR A 23 13.36 1.22 -4.99
CA THR A 23 12.25 2.07 -4.53
C THR A 23 11.24 1.26 -3.72
N TYR A 24 10.26 1.94 -3.15
CA TYR A 24 9.16 1.34 -2.40
C TYR A 24 7.84 1.58 -3.13
N GLN A 25 6.94 0.60 -3.04
CA GLN A 25 5.60 0.66 -3.60
C GLN A 25 4.62 0.10 -2.58
N TYR A 26 3.34 0.44 -2.73
CA TYR A 26 2.28 -0.15 -1.92
C TYR A 26 1.23 -0.84 -2.80
N ALA A 27 0.54 -1.81 -2.22
CA ALA A 27 -0.64 -2.43 -2.77
C ALA A 27 -1.73 -2.50 -1.69
N ILE A 28 -2.99 -2.39 -2.10
CA ILE A 28 -4.14 -2.51 -1.20
C ILE A 28 -5.00 -3.66 -1.70
N ALA A 29 -5.23 -4.65 -0.86
CA ALA A 29 -6.21 -5.71 -1.11
C ALA A 29 -7.49 -5.42 -0.31
N PHE A 30 -8.65 -5.51 -0.95
CA PHE A 30 -9.96 -5.29 -0.32
C PHE A 30 -10.70 -6.62 -0.11
N ASP A 31 -11.70 -6.60 0.76
CA ASP A 31 -12.58 -7.75 1.07
C ASP A 31 -13.35 -8.30 -0.14
N ASN A 32 -13.60 -7.46 -1.14
CA ASN A 32 -14.24 -7.84 -2.42
C ASN A 32 -13.26 -8.50 -3.42
N ASN A 33 -12.11 -8.99 -2.94
CA ASN A 33 -11.01 -9.55 -3.73
C ASN A 33 -10.38 -8.59 -4.76
N SER A 34 -10.70 -7.29 -4.74
CA SER A 34 -10.04 -6.32 -5.59
C SER A 34 -8.67 -5.94 -5.04
N ILE A 35 -7.71 -5.71 -5.94
CA ILE A 35 -6.36 -5.27 -5.58
C ILE A 35 -6.07 -3.97 -6.30
N TYR A 36 -5.74 -2.93 -5.53
CA TYR A 36 -5.25 -1.66 -6.05
C TYR A 36 -3.73 -1.60 -5.97
N ILE A 37 -3.09 -1.43 -7.12
CA ILE A 37 -1.64 -1.29 -7.25
C ILE A 37 -1.37 -0.04 -8.11
N PRO A 38 -1.05 1.12 -7.50
CA PRO A 38 -0.70 2.31 -8.26
C PRO A 38 0.70 2.20 -8.86
N ASN A 39 0.92 2.83 -10.02
CA ASN A 39 2.24 2.96 -10.64
C ASN A 39 3.12 4.03 -9.95
N GLU A 40 2.90 4.29 -8.66
CA GLU A 40 3.62 5.27 -7.86
C GLU A 40 4.79 4.60 -7.14
N LEU A 41 5.97 5.21 -7.25
CA LEU A 41 7.19 4.76 -6.58
C LEU A 41 7.66 5.79 -5.55
N TYR A 42 8.18 5.30 -4.44
CA TYR A 42 8.56 6.09 -3.28
C TYR A 42 10.01 5.82 -2.88
N TYR A 43 10.70 6.84 -2.39
CA TYR A 43 12.09 6.69 -1.91
C TYR A 43 12.19 6.02 -0.54
N THR A 44 11.11 5.99 0.25
CA THR A 44 11.10 5.39 1.60
C THR A 44 9.83 4.56 1.83
N ALA A 45 9.96 3.51 2.64
CA ALA A 45 8.83 2.67 3.07
C ALA A 45 7.77 3.50 3.81
N ASP A 46 8.19 4.41 4.70
CA ASP A 46 7.28 5.29 5.46
C ASP A 46 6.42 6.19 4.56
N LYS A 47 6.99 6.68 3.45
CA LYS A 47 6.23 7.52 2.52
C LYS A 47 5.18 6.69 1.78
N ALA A 48 5.55 5.51 1.29
CA ALA A 48 4.60 4.57 0.67
C ALA A 48 3.50 4.15 1.65
N LEU A 49 3.87 3.89 2.92
CA LEU A 49 2.95 3.55 3.98
C LEU A 49 1.96 4.69 4.26
N LYS A 50 2.46 5.92 4.44
CA LYS A 50 1.63 7.10 4.69
C LYS A 50 0.63 7.32 3.56
N VAL A 51 1.09 7.29 2.30
CA VAL A 51 0.21 7.48 1.14
C VAL A 51 -0.81 6.35 1.03
N GLY A 52 -0.41 5.09 1.22
CA GLY A 52 -1.32 3.95 1.22
C GLY A 52 -2.43 4.06 2.27
N ARG A 53 -2.10 4.55 3.47
CA ARG A 53 -3.10 4.79 4.54
C ARG A 53 -4.11 5.88 4.14
N GLU A 54 -3.63 7.00 3.60
CA GLU A 54 -4.52 8.07 3.11
C GLU A 54 -5.39 7.59 1.93
N ARG A 55 -4.84 6.74 1.07
CA ARG A 55 -5.59 6.17 -0.05
C ARG A 55 -6.71 5.25 0.41
N ILE A 56 -6.46 4.42 1.43
CA ILE A 56 -7.49 3.58 2.05
C ILE A 56 -8.63 4.46 2.58
N LYS A 57 -8.32 5.50 3.36
CA LYS A 57 -9.33 6.43 3.90
C LYS A 57 -10.25 6.99 2.81
N ILE A 58 -9.66 7.46 1.71
CA ILE A 58 -10.40 7.98 0.56
C ILE A 58 -11.28 6.90 -0.09
N MET A 59 -10.77 5.67 -0.24
CA MET A 59 -11.47 4.58 -0.93
C MET A 59 -12.61 3.98 -0.11
N ILE A 60 -12.45 3.88 1.21
CA ILE A 60 -13.49 3.31 2.10
C ILE A 60 -14.38 4.37 2.76
N GLY A 61 -14.04 5.66 2.60
CA GLY A 61 -14.84 6.80 3.07
C GLY A 61 -14.74 7.06 4.57
N ILE A 62 -13.57 6.84 5.19
CA ILE A 62 -13.30 7.10 6.62
C ILE A 62 -12.40 8.31 6.86
#